data_AF-J9FQM1-F1
#
_entry.id   AF-J9FQM1-F1
#
_cell.length_a   1.000
_cell.length_b   1.000
_cell.length_c   1.000
_cell.angle_alpha   90.00
_cell.angle_beta   90.00
_cell.angle_gamma   90.00
#
_symmetry.space_group_name_H-M   'P 1'
#
loop_
_entity.id
_entity.type
_entity.pdbx_description
1 polymer ?
#
loop_
_entity_poly.entity_id
_entity_poly.type
_entity_poly.pdbx_seq_one_letter_code
_entity_poly.pdbx_strand_id
1 'polypeptide(L)'
;MHYIKHDIRMIKRLVLTGISLLLGWQLAVAQVEETVTKIRPFRQMDVTVSAGTTGLGIGVSTLLSDKFQLRSGLTYMPQFKPKMSFGVGLDGGEDENGNYLPVTPGKFQEMADLFSQFTGCYIDDRVDMVGEPTFFNFNLLVDFFPFKDKRWHLTAGIYMGPSQIAKAYNTTEDMPSLFSVKLYNKMYESAYEDKPLLEYNGQYIYLDPDVCDKLIRAGRMSITLGERVDGSGPYHMEPDHESMAKVKMKVNPIRPYIGFGYGSSMLSPLKNSKYTFSFDAGVMFWGGTPELITHDGTNLAKDVRNIGGKVGRYVKAAKFFKVCPMVNFTIARRIF
;
A
#
# COMPACT_ATOMS: atom_id res chain seq x y z
N MET A 1 35.44 13.73 18.94
CA MET A 1 34.40 14.72 18.53
C MET A 1 34.98 15.84 17.64
N HIS A 2 35.87 15.52 16.69
CA HIS A 2 36.52 16.51 15.80
C HIS A 2 36.31 16.21 14.30
N TYR A 3 36.02 14.96 13.93
CA TYR A 3 35.76 14.56 12.54
C TYR A 3 34.38 14.99 12.00
N ILE A 4 33.33 14.99 12.84
CA ILE A 4 31.95 15.29 12.40
C ILE A 4 31.76 16.77 12.02
N LYS A 5 32.54 17.69 12.62
CA LYS A 5 32.47 19.12 12.29
C LYS A 5 33.11 19.46 10.94
N HIS A 6 33.98 18.60 10.41
CA HIS A 6 34.66 18.83 9.14
C HIS A 6 33.74 18.49 7.94
N ASP A 7 32.98 17.39 8.04
CA ASP A 7 32.04 16.96 6.98
C ASP A 7 30.87 17.92 6.80
N ILE A 8 30.33 18.48 7.89
CA ILE A 8 29.24 19.47 7.80
C ILE A 8 29.73 20.74 7.10
N ARG A 9 31.01 21.10 7.26
CA ARG A 9 31.60 22.27 6.61
C ARG A 9 31.88 22.02 5.12
N MET A 10 32.22 20.78 4.76
CA MET A 10 32.41 20.36 3.37
C MET A 10 31.07 20.28 2.62
N ILE A 11 30.03 19.75 3.25
CA ILE A 11 28.66 19.66 2.69
C ILE A 11 28.06 21.07 2.51
N LYS A 12 28.25 21.99 3.46
CA LYS A 12 27.83 23.40 3.28
C LYS A 12 28.51 24.08 2.10
N ARG A 13 29.80 23.78 1.85
CA ARG A 13 30.54 24.31 0.69
C ARG A 13 30.03 23.70 -0.64
N LEU A 14 29.71 22.41 -0.66
CA LEU A 14 29.11 21.73 -1.82
C LEU A 14 27.69 22.22 -2.16
N VAL A 15 26.88 22.51 -1.14
CA VAL A 15 25.54 23.09 -1.33
C VAL A 15 25.63 24.54 -1.81
N LEU A 16 26.57 25.34 -1.28
CA LEU A 16 26.79 26.71 -1.75
C LEU A 16 27.30 26.74 -3.20
N THR A 17 28.21 25.85 -3.59
CA THR A 17 28.69 25.77 -4.97
C THR A 17 27.58 25.28 -5.92
N GLY A 18 26.75 24.34 -5.49
CA GLY A 18 25.56 23.91 -6.24
C GLY A 18 24.54 25.04 -6.45
N ILE A 19 24.30 25.88 -5.45
CA ILE A 19 23.42 27.06 -5.55
C ILE A 19 24.04 28.14 -6.44
N SER A 20 25.36 28.34 -6.40
CA SER A 20 26.03 29.28 -7.31
C SER A 20 26.04 28.81 -8.78
N LEU A 21 26.06 27.50 -9.04
CA LEU A 21 25.89 26.92 -10.37
C LEU A 21 24.44 27.06 -10.89
N LEU A 22 23.44 26.98 -10.00
CA LEU A 22 22.04 27.25 -10.31
C LEU A 22 21.77 28.75 -10.60
N LEU A 23 22.44 29.66 -9.88
CA LEU A 23 22.38 31.11 -10.12
C LEU A 23 23.14 31.53 -11.39
N GLY A 24 24.26 30.88 -11.71
CA GLY A 24 24.96 31.06 -12.98
C GLY A 24 24.10 30.70 -14.19
N TRP A 25 23.19 29.73 -14.04
CA TRP A 25 22.20 29.39 -15.05
C TRP A 25 21.10 30.46 -15.20
N GLN A 26 20.81 31.23 -14.16
CA GLN A 26 19.83 32.34 -14.21
C GLN A 26 20.37 33.56 -14.97
N LEU A 27 21.67 33.81 -14.94
CA LEU A 27 22.29 34.92 -15.70
C LEU A 27 22.40 34.62 -17.20
N ALA A 28 22.55 33.36 -17.59
CA ALA A 28 22.55 32.96 -19.01
C ALA A 28 21.14 32.99 -19.65
N VAL A 29 20.06 32.92 -18.85
CA VAL A 29 18.68 33.03 -19.36
C VAL A 29 18.16 34.47 -19.37
N ALA A 30 18.81 35.40 -18.65
CA ALA A 30 18.43 36.82 -18.63
C ALA A 30 18.92 37.61 -19.87
N GLN A 31 19.95 37.14 -20.57
CA GLN A 31 20.42 37.77 -21.82
C GLN A 31 19.72 37.25 -23.09
N VAL A 32 18.72 36.38 -22.97
CA VAL A 32 17.90 35.87 -24.09
C VAL A 32 16.47 36.41 -23.99
N GLU A 33 16.33 37.68 -23.60
CA GLU A 33 15.05 38.37 -23.40
C GLU A 33 14.81 39.47 -24.46
N GLU A 34 15.23 39.26 -25.72
CA GLU A 34 14.93 40.19 -26.82
C GLU A 34 14.34 39.56 -28.10
N THR A 35 13.81 38.35 -28.01
CA THR A 35 12.90 37.83 -29.05
C THR A 35 11.70 37.16 -28.42
N VAL A 36 10.82 37.96 -27.81
CA VAL A 36 9.47 37.52 -27.43
C VAL A 36 8.66 37.35 -28.70
N THR A 37 8.82 36.21 -29.36
CA THR A 37 7.78 35.70 -30.25
C THR A 37 6.54 35.49 -29.39
N LYS A 38 5.41 36.05 -29.83
CA LYS A 38 4.12 36.01 -29.14
C LYS A 38 3.59 34.57 -29.15
N ILE A 39 4.08 33.70 -28.26
CA ILE A 39 3.64 32.30 -28.16
C ILE A 39 2.24 32.29 -27.55
N ARG A 40 1.24 31.84 -28.31
CA ARG A 40 -0.13 31.66 -27.81
C ARG A 40 -0.20 30.36 -27.00
N PRO A 41 -0.49 30.40 -25.68
CA PRO A 41 -0.77 29.18 -24.93
C PRO A 41 -2.04 28.50 -25.48
N PHE A 42 -2.15 27.18 -25.32
CA PHE A 42 -3.31 26.37 -25.75
C PHE A 42 -3.48 26.20 -27.26
N ARG A 43 -2.39 26.21 -28.02
CA ARG A 43 -2.42 26.11 -29.48
C ARG A 43 -2.95 24.76 -30.01
N GLN A 44 -2.76 23.67 -29.25
CA GLN A 44 -3.27 22.34 -29.62
C GLN A 44 -3.84 21.62 -28.41
N MET A 45 -4.81 20.73 -28.64
CA MET A 45 -5.32 19.81 -27.63
C MET A 45 -5.42 18.39 -28.18
N ASP A 46 -4.84 17.46 -27.45
CA ASP A 46 -4.87 16.04 -27.75
C ASP A 46 -5.64 15.31 -26.66
N VAL A 47 -6.51 14.37 -27.04
CA VAL A 47 -7.09 13.41 -26.10
C VAL A 47 -6.17 12.21 -26.00
N THR A 48 -5.89 11.80 -24.77
CA THR A 48 -4.96 10.73 -24.45
C THR A 48 -5.68 9.59 -23.77
N VAL A 49 -5.42 8.37 -24.21
CA VAL A 49 -5.76 7.14 -23.50
C VAL A 49 -4.47 6.51 -23.03
N SER A 50 -4.34 6.22 -21.75
CA SER A 50 -3.16 5.61 -21.16
C SER A 50 -3.49 4.25 -20.54
N ALA A 51 -2.56 3.31 -20.61
CA ALA A 51 -2.61 2.05 -19.90
C ALA A 51 -1.26 1.80 -19.24
N GLY A 52 -1.26 1.40 -17.98
CA GLY A 52 -0.02 1.17 -17.26
C GLY A 52 -0.21 0.48 -15.93
N THR A 53 0.87 0.47 -15.16
CA THR A 53 0.96 -0.16 -13.83
C THR A 53 -0.04 0.39 -12.81
N THR A 54 -0.61 1.56 -13.06
CA THR A 54 -1.65 2.19 -12.23
C THR A 54 -3.06 2.04 -12.79
N GLY A 55 -3.22 1.29 -13.90
CA GLY A 55 -4.50 1.02 -14.54
C GLY A 55 -4.66 1.73 -15.87
N LEU A 56 -5.92 1.99 -16.21
CA LEU A 56 -6.33 2.69 -17.43
C LEU A 56 -6.55 4.16 -17.11
N GLY A 57 -6.24 5.04 -18.04
CA GLY A 57 -6.46 6.46 -17.89
C GLY A 57 -6.96 7.12 -19.16
N ILE A 58 -7.70 8.20 -18.97
CA ILE A 58 -8.14 9.10 -20.02
C ILE A 58 -7.74 10.51 -19.65
N GLY A 59 -7.39 11.33 -20.62
CA GLY A 59 -6.93 12.68 -20.34
C GLY A 59 -6.89 13.55 -21.56
N VAL A 60 -6.48 14.78 -21.31
CA VAL A 60 -6.21 15.79 -22.31
C VAL A 60 -4.79 16.30 -22.10
N SER A 61 -4.14 16.64 -23.20
CA SER A 61 -2.85 17.30 -23.16
C SER A 61 -2.85 18.51 -24.08
N THR A 62 -2.15 19.55 -23.67
CA THR A 62 -2.01 20.80 -24.42
C THR A 62 -0.58 21.31 -24.30
N LEU A 63 -0.04 21.98 -25.31
CA LEU A 63 1.26 22.65 -25.14
C LEU A 63 1.12 24.10 -24.73
N LEU A 64 1.92 24.44 -23.72
CA LEU A 64 2.04 25.79 -23.16
C LEU A 64 3.12 26.57 -23.90
N SER A 65 4.15 25.88 -24.39
CA SER A 65 5.29 26.47 -25.11
C SER A 65 5.99 25.39 -25.93
N ASP A 66 6.97 25.77 -26.76
CA ASP A 66 7.75 24.85 -27.61
C ASP A 66 8.58 23.80 -26.84
N LYS A 67 8.66 23.91 -25.51
CA LYS A 67 9.38 22.95 -24.63
C LYS A 67 8.52 22.38 -23.51
N PHE A 68 7.29 22.86 -23.33
CA PHE A 68 6.44 22.48 -22.20
C PHE A 68 5.06 22.01 -22.67
N GLN A 69 4.68 20.81 -22.25
CA GLN A 69 3.36 20.23 -22.43
C GLN A 69 2.70 20.03 -21.07
N LEU A 70 1.43 20.41 -20.94
CA LEU A 70 0.60 20.13 -19.79
C LEU A 70 -0.31 18.96 -20.11
N ARG A 71 -0.39 18.00 -19.20
CA ARG A 71 -1.28 16.84 -19.26
C ARG A 71 -2.16 16.83 -18.03
N SER A 72 -3.44 16.56 -18.24
CA SER A 72 -4.39 16.36 -17.16
C SER A 72 -5.31 15.20 -17.50
N GLY A 73 -5.58 14.33 -16.54
CA GLY A 73 -6.33 13.11 -16.79
C GLY A 73 -6.81 12.43 -15.53
N LEU A 74 -7.66 11.43 -15.74
CA LEU A 74 -8.16 10.53 -14.72
C LEU A 74 -7.55 9.15 -14.97
N THR A 75 -7.08 8.51 -13.92
CA THR A 75 -6.54 7.15 -13.95
C THR A 75 -7.33 6.29 -12.98
N TYR A 76 -7.77 5.13 -13.45
CA TYR A 76 -8.54 4.15 -12.72
C TYR A 76 -7.93 2.76 -12.87
N MET A 77 -7.71 2.09 -11.76
CA MET A 77 -7.28 0.68 -11.73
C MET A 77 -8.50 -0.24 -11.72
N PRO A 78 -8.65 -1.13 -12.72
CA PRO A 78 -9.68 -2.17 -12.66
C PRO A 78 -9.42 -3.12 -11.47
N GLN A 79 -10.51 -3.66 -10.92
CA GLN A 79 -10.48 -4.53 -9.73
C GLN A 79 -9.80 -5.87 -10.06
N PHE A 80 -8.51 -5.97 -9.80
CA PHE A 80 -7.81 -7.25 -9.72
C PHE A 80 -7.98 -7.81 -8.32
N LYS A 81 -8.25 -9.12 -8.20
CA LYS A 81 -8.46 -9.81 -6.91
C LYS A 81 -7.31 -10.79 -6.63
N PRO A 82 -6.07 -10.35 -6.39
CA PRO A 82 -5.00 -11.24 -5.99
C PRO A 82 -5.34 -11.92 -4.65
N LYS A 83 -5.23 -13.26 -4.63
CA LYS A 83 -5.33 -14.06 -3.40
C LYS A 83 -3.99 -14.02 -2.64
N MET A 84 -4.06 -13.83 -1.33
CA MET A 84 -2.92 -13.81 -0.40
C MET A 84 -3.23 -14.70 0.80
N SER A 85 -2.45 -15.76 1.01
CA SER A 85 -2.64 -16.70 2.11
C SER A 85 -1.81 -16.35 3.33
N PHE A 86 -2.38 -16.49 4.51
CA PHE A 86 -1.75 -16.26 5.81
C PHE A 86 -1.97 -17.44 6.74
N GLY A 87 -1.01 -17.72 7.62
CA GLY A 87 -1.14 -18.80 8.61
C GLY A 87 -1.91 -18.33 9.83
N VAL A 88 -2.82 -19.17 10.33
CA VAL A 88 -3.46 -19.04 11.65
C VAL A 88 -2.62 -19.85 12.64
N GLY A 89 -2.41 -19.31 13.85
CA GLY A 89 -1.59 -19.93 14.87
C GLY A 89 -2.27 -19.91 16.24
N LEU A 90 -1.67 -20.65 17.18
CA LEU A 90 -1.93 -20.47 18.60
C LEU A 90 -0.92 -19.48 19.17
N ASP A 91 -1.34 -18.74 20.20
CA ASP A 91 -0.48 -17.76 20.87
C ASP A 91 0.38 -18.41 21.97
N GLY A 92 0.01 -19.64 22.36
CA GLY A 92 0.56 -20.32 23.52
C GLY A 92 -0.11 -19.79 24.79
N GLY A 93 -0.51 -20.67 25.71
CA GLY A 93 -1.12 -20.25 26.97
C GLY A 93 -0.19 -19.33 27.78
N GLU A 94 -0.73 -18.58 28.73
CA GLU A 94 0.08 -17.78 29.66
C GLU A 94 0.40 -18.61 30.93
N ASP A 95 1.61 -18.45 31.46
CA ASP A 95 1.95 -18.98 32.79
C ASP A 95 1.31 -18.13 33.91
N GLU A 96 1.37 -18.60 35.16
CA GLU A 96 0.83 -17.89 36.33
C GLU A 96 1.45 -16.49 36.56
N ASN A 97 2.56 -16.17 35.87
CA ASN A 97 3.25 -14.89 35.92
C ASN A 97 2.96 -14.00 34.68
N GLY A 98 2.06 -14.42 33.78
CA GLY A 98 1.70 -13.68 32.56
C GLY A 98 2.72 -13.79 31.42
N ASN A 99 3.65 -14.75 31.46
CA ASN A 99 4.57 -15.01 30.35
C ASN A 99 3.93 -15.98 29.35
N TYR A 100 4.05 -15.65 28.05
CA TYR A 100 3.64 -16.55 26.97
C TYR A 100 4.45 -17.85 26.97
N LEU A 101 3.74 -18.97 27.08
CA LEU A 101 4.33 -20.30 26.92
C LEU A 101 4.64 -20.54 25.43
N PRO A 102 5.80 -21.13 25.10
CA PRO A 102 6.13 -21.44 23.72
C PRO A 102 5.12 -22.43 23.13
N VAL A 103 4.62 -22.12 21.94
CA VAL A 103 3.68 -22.97 21.21
C VAL A 103 4.40 -24.25 20.78
N THR A 104 4.01 -25.38 21.36
CA THR A 104 4.51 -26.69 20.93
C THR A 104 4.05 -26.98 19.50
N PRO A 105 4.94 -27.38 18.58
CA PRO A 105 4.56 -27.78 17.23
C PRO A 105 3.48 -28.86 17.24
N GLY A 106 2.41 -28.68 16.46
CA GLY A 106 1.29 -29.63 16.36
C GLY A 106 0.11 -29.36 17.31
N LYS A 107 0.29 -28.52 18.33
CA LYS A 107 -0.78 -28.16 19.29
C LYS A 107 -1.96 -27.44 18.61
N PHE A 108 -1.69 -26.70 17.53
CA PHE A 108 -2.74 -26.07 16.71
C PHE A 108 -3.69 -27.12 16.13
N GLN A 109 -3.14 -28.17 15.50
CA GLN A 109 -3.94 -29.24 14.89
C GLN A 109 -4.75 -29.99 15.95
N GLU A 110 -4.13 -30.31 17.09
CA GLU A 110 -4.81 -30.98 18.20
C GLU A 110 -6.01 -30.17 18.70
N MET A 111 -5.85 -28.85 18.85
CA MET A 111 -6.92 -27.98 19.32
C MET A 111 -7.98 -27.71 18.26
N ALA A 112 -7.59 -27.60 16.99
CA ALA A 112 -8.52 -27.50 15.87
C ALA A 112 -9.37 -28.77 15.74
N ASP A 113 -8.76 -29.95 15.91
CA ASP A 113 -9.45 -31.23 15.87
C ASP A 113 -10.39 -31.40 17.08
N LEU A 114 -9.96 -31.02 18.29
CA LEU A 114 -10.82 -31.03 19.48
C LEU A 114 -12.03 -30.09 19.30
N PHE A 115 -11.78 -28.88 18.80
CA PHE A 115 -12.82 -27.91 18.53
C PHE A 115 -13.79 -28.41 17.47
N SER A 116 -13.28 -29.03 16.41
CA SER A 116 -14.09 -29.65 15.36
C SER A 116 -14.96 -30.77 15.89
N GLN A 117 -14.45 -31.62 16.78
CA GLN A 117 -15.26 -32.65 17.43
C GLN A 117 -16.39 -32.07 18.30
N PHE A 118 -16.13 -30.96 19.00
CA PHE A 118 -17.11 -30.36 19.89
C PHE A 118 -18.18 -29.53 19.15
N THR A 119 -17.78 -28.82 18.09
CA THR A 119 -18.65 -27.85 17.41
C THR A 119 -19.09 -28.27 16.00
N GLY A 120 -18.48 -29.32 15.45
CA GLY A 120 -18.64 -29.71 14.04
C GLY A 120 -18.00 -28.74 13.04
N CYS A 121 -17.33 -27.67 13.51
CA CYS A 121 -16.80 -26.62 12.67
C CYS A 121 -15.29 -26.82 12.44
N TYR A 122 -14.83 -26.68 11.20
CA TYR A 122 -13.41 -26.83 10.84
C TYR A 122 -12.67 -25.50 10.95
N ILE A 123 -11.38 -25.58 11.27
CA ILE A 123 -10.46 -24.45 11.31
C ILE A 123 -9.29 -24.80 10.39
N ASP A 124 -9.14 -24.02 9.32
CA ASP A 124 -7.98 -24.11 8.45
C ASP A 124 -6.77 -23.42 9.10
N ASP A 125 -5.59 -24.01 8.96
CA ASP A 125 -4.31 -23.42 9.39
C ASP A 125 -3.89 -22.25 8.48
N ARG A 126 -4.60 -22.05 7.37
CA ARG A 126 -4.40 -20.96 6.41
C ARG A 126 -5.71 -20.26 6.09
N VAL A 127 -5.62 -18.93 6.03
CA VAL A 127 -6.71 -18.06 5.60
C VAL A 127 -6.26 -17.29 4.37
N ASP A 128 -7.00 -17.43 3.27
CA ASP A 128 -6.84 -16.61 2.09
C ASP A 128 -7.56 -15.26 2.25
N MET A 129 -6.87 -14.22 1.82
CA MET A 129 -7.38 -12.86 1.68
C MET A 129 -7.37 -12.43 0.23
N VAL A 130 -8.40 -11.69 -0.16
CA VAL A 130 -8.49 -11.00 -1.43
C VAL A 130 -8.03 -9.56 -1.24
N GLY A 131 -7.00 -9.18 -1.98
CA GLY A 131 -6.64 -7.77 -2.16
C GLY A 131 -7.53 -7.13 -3.23
N GLU A 132 -8.09 -5.95 -2.95
CA GLU A 132 -8.83 -5.13 -3.89
C GLU A 132 -8.13 -3.76 -4.03
N PRO A 133 -7.44 -3.51 -5.16
CA PRO A 133 -6.85 -2.21 -5.44
C PRO A 133 -7.97 -1.21 -5.76
N THR A 134 -7.97 -0.06 -5.09
CA THR A 134 -8.95 1.02 -5.25
C THR A 134 -8.23 2.28 -5.74
N PHE A 135 -7.41 2.12 -6.78
CA PHE A 135 -6.60 3.21 -7.32
C PHE A 135 -7.42 4.07 -8.28
N PHE A 136 -7.86 5.23 -7.81
CA PHE A 136 -8.48 6.25 -8.65
C PHE A 136 -7.78 7.58 -8.41
N ASN A 137 -7.17 8.19 -9.42
CA ASN A 137 -6.51 9.48 -9.24
C ASN A 137 -6.77 10.41 -10.42
N PHE A 138 -6.97 11.67 -10.09
CA PHE A 138 -6.73 12.77 -11.00
C PHE A 138 -5.22 13.02 -11.11
N ASN A 139 -4.72 13.31 -12.30
CA ASN A 139 -3.33 13.63 -12.54
C ASN A 139 -3.19 14.98 -13.23
N LEU A 140 -2.15 15.72 -12.85
CA LEU A 140 -1.74 16.98 -13.45
C LEU A 140 -0.23 16.95 -13.61
N LEU A 141 0.23 16.80 -14.85
CA LEU A 141 1.62 16.56 -15.20
C LEU A 141 2.11 17.62 -16.18
N VAL A 142 3.37 18.01 -16.04
CA VAL A 142 4.07 18.91 -16.96
C VAL A 142 5.26 18.16 -17.53
N ASP A 143 5.32 18.10 -18.85
CA ASP A 143 6.42 17.47 -19.58
C ASP A 143 7.34 18.56 -20.12
N PHE A 144 8.63 18.43 -19.82
CA PHE A 144 9.70 19.28 -20.31
C PHE A 144 10.52 18.55 -21.38
N PHE A 145 10.64 19.16 -22.55
CA PHE A 145 11.39 18.66 -23.69
C PHE A 145 12.71 19.42 -23.83
N PRO A 146 13.84 18.89 -23.32
CA PRO A 146 15.13 19.58 -23.38
C PRO A 146 15.71 19.66 -24.79
N PHE A 147 15.41 18.69 -25.67
CA PHE A 147 15.98 18.58 -27.01
C PHE A 147 14.88 18.72 -28.06
N LYS A 148 15.05 19.64 -29.02
CA LYS A 148 14.08 19.83 -30.11
C LYS A 148 14.05 18.66 -31.10
N ASP A 149 15.16 17.94 -31.28
CA ASP A 149 15.28 16.87 -32.27
C ASP A 149 15.01 15.47 -31.69
N LYS A 150 14.99 15.33 -30.36
CA LYS A 150 14.80 14.04 -29.68
C LYS A 150 13.51 14.03 -28.91
N ARG A 151 12.76 12.94 -29.01
CA ARG A 151 11.43 12.76 -28.41
C ARG A 151 11.46 12.42 -26.91
N TRP A 152 12.55 12.76 -26.23
CA TRP A 152 12.70 12.51 -24.80
C TRP A 152 12.10 13.66 -24.01
N HIS A 153 11.35 13.34 -22.97
CA HIS A 153 10.81 14.32 -22.05
C HIS A 153 11.01 13.92 -20.59
N LEU A 154 11.13 14.93 -19.76
CA LEU A 154 11.07 14.80 -18.32
C LEU A 154 9.67 15.21 -17.86
N THR A 155 8.99 14.35 -17.12
CA THR A 155 7.66 14.61 -16.59
C THR A 155 7.76 14.95 -15.11
N ALA A 156 7.13 16.03 -14.69
CA ALA A 156 6.97 16.36 -13.28
C ALA A 156 5.53 16.77 -13.01
N GLY A 157 4.96 16.34 -11.88
CA GLY A 157 3.58 16.71 -11.57
C GLY A 157 3.05 16.07 -10.29
N ILE A 158 1.74 16.02 -10.20
CA ILE A 158 1.03 15.53 -9.01
C ILE A 158 -0.14 14.64 -9.41
N TYR A 159 -0.35 13.62 -8.61
CA TYR A 159 -1.55 12.80 -8.61
C TYR A 159 -2.36 13.12 -7.35
N MET A 160 -3.65 13.32 -7.52
CA MET A 160 -4.61 13.60 -6.45
C MET A 160 -5.68 12.52 -6.44
N GLY A 161 -5.93 11.91 -5.28
CA GLY A 161 -6.92 10.85 -5.17
C GLY A 161 -7.27 10.53 -3.71
N PRO A 162 -8.16 9.55 -3.50
CA PRO A 162 -8.49 9.08 -2.16
C PRO A 162 -7.25 8.53 -1.49
N SER A 163 -7.13 8.74 -0.17
CA SER A 163 -5.98 8.25 0.61
C SER A 163 -5.91 6.73 0.64
N GLN A 164 -7.06 6.06 0.65
CA GLN A 164 -7.13 4.60 0.62
C GLN A 164 -6.97 4.09 -0.81
N ILE A 165 -5.94 3.29 -1.04
CA ILE A 165 -5.55 2.81 -2.38
C ILE A 165 -5.69 1.30 -2.56
N ALA A 166 -5.81 0.55 -1.45
CA ALA A 166 -6.09 -0.87 -1.48
C ALA A 166 -6.81 -1.29 -0.19
N LYS A 167 -7.63 -2.33 -0.31
CA LYS A 167 -8.26 -3.03 0.80
C LYS A 167 -7.91 -4.51 0.68
N ALA A 168 -7.66 -5.18 1.78
CA ALA A 168 -7.56 -6.64 1.84
C ALA A 168 -8.62 -7.14 2.81
N TYR A 169 -9.36 -8.17 2.41
CA TYR A 169 -10.39 -8.82 3.23
C TYR A 169 -10.40 -10.32 2.94
N ASN A 170 -10.90 -11.12 3.86
CA ASN A 170 -10.85 -12.58 3.72
C ASN A 170 -11.77 -13.10 2.61
N THR A 171 -11.43 -14.25 2.04
CA THR A 171 -12.32 -14.94 1.11
C THR A 171 -13.59 -15.40 1.84
N THR A 172 -14.70 -15.56 1.09
CA THR A 172 -15.94 -16.12 1.63
C THR A 172 -15.78 -17.61 2.01
N GLU A 173 -14.82 -18.30 1.39
CA GLU A 173 -14.50 -19.71 1.67
C GLU A 173 -13.89 -19.88 3.07
N ASP A 174 -13.10 -18.90 3.53
CA ASP A 174 -12.41 -18.96 4.84
C ASP A 174 -13.15 -18.23 5.97
N MET A 175 -14.31 -17.61 5.68
CA MET A 175 -15.17 -17.02 6.72
C MET A 175 -15.57 -18.02 7.81
N PRO A 176 -15.92 -19.29 7.51
CA PRO A 176 -16.19 -20.29 8.53
C PRO A 176 -14.99 -20.53 9.46
N SER A 177 -13.77 -20.63 8.93
CA SER A 177 -12.56 -20.81 9.73
C SER A 177 -12.34 -19.67 10.72
N LEU A 178 -12.61 -18.43 10.31
CA LEU A 178 -12.46 -17.25 11.19
C LEU A 178 -13.60 -17.11 12.20
N PHE A 179 -14.82 -17.49 11.80
CA PHE A 179 -15.92 -17.62 12.75
C PHE A 179 -15.60 -18.69 13.81
N SER A 180 -15.04 -19.83 13.41
CA SER A 180 -14.57 -20.88 14.29
C SER A 180 -13.48 -20.39 15.25
N VAL A 181 -12.48 -19.64 14.76
CA VAL A 181 -11.46 -18.99 15.61
C VAL A 181 -12.10 -18.07 16.65
N LYS A 182 -13.09 -17.27 16.25
CA LYS A 182 -13.82 -16.39 17.17
C LYS A 182 -14.62 -17.18 18.22
N LEU A 183 -15.28 -18.25 17.81
CA LEU A 183 -16.04 -19.10 18.72
C LEU A 183 -15.09 -19.80 19.71
N TYR A 184 -13.93 -20.26 19.25
CA TYR A 184 -12.89 -20.81 20.11
C TYR A 184 -12.38 -19.78 21.13
N ASN A 185 -12.06 -18.56 20.70
CA ASN A 185 -11.60 -17.51 21.63
C ASN A 185 -12.67 -17.16 22.67
N LYS A 186 -13.96 -17.21 22.29
CA LYS A 186 -15.06 -17.07 23.25
C LYS A 186 -15.11 -18.22 24.26
N MET A 187 -14.85 -19.46 23.84
CA MET A 187 -14.74 -20.60 24.76
C MET A 187 -13.53 -20.46 25.68
N TYR A 188 -12.40 -20.00 25.16
CA TYR A 188 -11.21 -19.69 25.95
C TYR A 188 -11.49 -18.61 27.02
N GLU A 189 -12.14 -17.50 26.64
CA GLU A 189 -12.51 -16.44 27.58
C GLU A 189 -13.47 -16.92 28.66
N SER A 190 -14.47 -17.72 28.27
CA SER A 190 -15.39 -18.37 29.20
C SER A 190 -14.65 -19.29 30.19
N ALA A 191 -13.68 -20.07 29.73
CA ALA A 191 -12.86 -20.93 30.57
C ALA A 191 -11.93 -20.15 31.51
N TYR A 192 -11.28 -19.08 31.01
CA TYR A 192 -10.33 -18.29 31.78
C TYR A 192 -11.00 -17.42 32.85
N GLU A 193 -12.15 -16.82 32.52
CA GLU A 193 -12.88 -15.94 33.44
C GLU A 193 -13.90 -16.67 34.31
N ASP A 194 -13.99 -18.01 34.19
CA ASP A 194 -15.00 -18.86 34.84
C ASP A 194 -16.45 -18.37 34.61
N LYS A 195 -16.71 -17.89 33.40
CA LYS A 195 -18.02 -17.36 32.98
C LYS A 195 -18.80 -18.40 32.19
N PRO A 196 -20.14 -18.38 32.25
CA PRO A 196 -20.95 -19.28 31.45
C PRO A 196 -20.75 -19.02 29.95
N LEU A 197 -20.60 -20.09 29.17
CA LEU A 197 -20.40 -20.01 27.72
C LEU A 197 -21.66 -19.48 27.00
N LEU A 198 -22.81 -19.95 27.47
CA LEU A 198 -24.13 -19.59 26.97
C LEU A 198 -25.13 -19.53 28.14
N GLU A 199 -26.04 -18.57 28.06
CA GLU A 199 -27.25 -18.53 28.87
C GLU A 199 -28.43 -18.85 27.95
N TYR A 200 -29.16 -19.90 28.27
CA TYR A 200 -30.37 -20.29 27.53
C TYR A 200 -31.51 -20.54 28.51
N ASN A 201 -32.59 -19.78 28.39
CA ASN A 201 -33.77 -19.86 29.26
C ASN A 201 -33.44 -19.80 30.77
N GLY A 202 -32.47 -18.96 31.18
CA GLY A 202 -32.06 -18.82 32.57
C GLY A 202 -31.21 -19.97 33.11
N GLN A 203 -30.79 -20.91 32.25
CA GLN A 203 -29.83 -21.97 32.57
C GLN A 203 -28.46 -21.59 32.01
N TYR A 204 -27.45 -21.60 32.89
CA TYR A 204 -26.06 -21.32 32.55
C TYR A 204 -25.36 -22.62 32.10
N ILE A 205 -24.84 -22.62 30.89
CA ILE A 205 -24.05 -23.72 30.35
C ILE A 205 -22.58 -23.37 30.51
N TYR A 206 -21.88 -24.15 31.34
CA TYR A 206 -20.45 -24.07 31.52
C TYR A 206 -19.73 -25.09 30.63
N LEU A 207 -18.49 -24.78 30.29
CA LEU A 207 -17.60 -25.73 29.66
C LEU A 207 -17.19 -26.81 30.66
N ASP A 208 -16.95 -28.02 30.16
CA ASP A 208 -16.41 -29.10 30.97
C ASP A 208 -15.03 -28.70 31.54
N PRO A 209 -14.75 -28.90 32.84
CA PRO A 209 -13.48 -28.53 33.46
C PRO A 209 -12.24 -29.07 32.73
N ASP A 210 -12.30 -30.29 32.16
CA ASP A 210 -11.19 -30.89 31.43
C ASP A 210 -10.92 -30.15 30.10
N VAL A 211 -11.98 -29.60 29.50
CA VAL A 211 -11.89 -28.79 28.28
C VAL A 211 -11.37 -27.39 28.62
N CYS A 212 -11.82 -26.79 29.74
CA CYS A 212 -11.31 -25.52 30.24
C CYS A 212 -9.80 -25.54 30.43
N ASP A 213 -9.28 -26.54 31.14
CA ASP A 213 -7.84 -26.71 31.38
C ASP A 213 -7.03 -26.82 30.09
N LYS A 214 -7.55 -27.55 29.10
CA LYS A 214 -6.91 -27.70 27.78
C LYS A 214 -6.90 -26.39 27.00
N LEU A 215 -8.01 -25.64 27.01
CA LEU A 215 -8.11 -24.33 26.35
C LEU A 215 -7.15 -23.33 26.97
N ILE A 216 -7.13 -23.22 28.30
CA ILE A 216 -6.24 -22.29 29.01
C ILE A 216 -4.77 -22.58 28.69
N ARG A 217 -4.37 -23.87 28.71
CA ARG A 217 -3.00 -24.28 28.36
C ARG A 217 -2.66 -24.11 26.88
N ALA A 218 -3.65 -24.18 25.99
CA ALA A 218 -3.45 -24.00 24.55
C ALA A 218 -3.24 -22.53 24.18
N GLY A 219 -3.90 -21.61 24.89
CA GLY A 219 -3.92 -20.19 24.56
C GLY A 219 -4.97 -19.86 23.50
N ARG A 220 -5.10 -18.57 23.18
CA ARG A 220 -6.01 -18.08 22.14
C ARG A 220 -5.55 -18.53 20.75
N MET A 221 -6.50 -18.67 19.83
CA MET A 221 -6.22 -18.79 18.41
C MET A 221 -6.25 -17.40 17.77
N SER A 222 -5.19 -17.05 17.06
CA SER A 222 -5.11 -15.76 16.41
C SER A 222 -4.27 -15.81 15.14
N ILE A 223 -4.36 -14.75 14.35
CA ILE A 223 -3.42 -14.54 13.26
C ILE A 223 -2.23 -13.78 13.85
N THR A 224 -1.21 -14.52 14.27
CA THR A 224 0.04 -13.94 14.78
C THR A 224 0.83 -13.32 13.63
N LEU A 225 0.80 -12.00 13.55
CA LEU A 225 1.46 -11.30 12.47
C LEU A 225 2.90 -10.93 12.81
N GLY A 226 3.22 -10.61 14.06
CA GLY A 226 4.56 -10.19 14.48
C GLY A 226 4.60 -9.75 15.94
N GLU A 227 5.56 -8.92 16.32
CA GLU A 227 5.70 -8.37 17.68
C GLU A 227 5.30 -6.89 17.70
N ARG A 228 4.57 -6.45 18.73
CA ARG A 228 4.22 -5.04 18.88
C ARG A 228 5.48 -4.22 19.22
N VAL A 229 5.60 -3.05 18.62
CA VAL A 229 6.77 -2.15 18.79
C VAL A 229 6.82 -1.53 20.18
N ASP A 230 5.68 -1.43 20.85
CA ASP A 230 5.52 -0.96 22.24
C ASP A 230 6.07 -1.95 23.28
N GLY A 231 6.47 -3.16 22.86
CA GLY A 231 6.98 -4.19 23.77
C GLY A 231 5.89 -4.92 24.56
N SER A 232 4.60 -4.71 24.22
CA SER A 232 3.46 -5.37 24.88
C SER A 232 3.24 -6.83 24.47
N GLY A 233 4.18 -7.41 23.71
CA GLY A 233 4.14 -8.81 23.29
C GLY A 233 3.77 -8.99 21.81
N PRO A 234 3.43 -10.22 21.40
CA PRO A 234 3.05 -10.51 20.02
C PRO A 234 1.76 -9.78 19.61
N TYR A 235 1.71 -9.33 18.36
CA TYR A 235 0.51 -8.77 17.75
C TYR A 235 -0.33 -9.89 17.15
N HIS A 236 -1.45 -10.11 17.81
CA HIS A 236 -2.49 -11.06 17.45
C HIS A 236 -3.62 -10.29 16.77
N MET A 237 -3.88 -10.62 15.51
CA MET A 237 -5.07 -10.10 14.83
C MET A 237 -6.22 -11.08 15.04
N GLU A 238 -7.22 -10.66 15.78
CA GLU A 238 -8.49 -11.37 15.91
C GLU A 238 -9.47 -10.93 14.80
N PRO A 239 -10.44 -11.77 14.41
CA PRO A 239 -11.49 -11.37 13.49
C PRO A 239 -12.44 -10.30 14.08
N ASP A 240 -12.99 -9.42 13.25
CA ASP A 240 -13.92 -8.38 13.67
C ASP A 240 -15.30 -8.93 14.11
N HIS A 241 -16.25 -8.03 14.40
CA HIS A 241 -17.62 -8.42 14.76
C HIS A 241 -18.32 -9.29 13.69
N GLU A 242 -17.96 -9.12 12.42
CA GLU A 242 -18.45 -9.89 11.27
C GLU A 242 -17.60 -11.14 10.99
N SER A 243 -16.64 -11.46 11.87
CA SER A 243 -15.66 -12.55 11.69
C SER A 243 -14.76 -12.33 10.47
N MET A 244 -14.46 -11.07 10.16
CA MET A 244 -13.56 -10.69 9.07
C MET A 244 -12.29 -10.02 9.61
N ALA A 245 -11.18 -10.35 8.99
CA ALA A 245 -9.92 -9.63 9.08
C ALA A 245 -9.87 -8.70 7.87
N LYS A 246 -9.83 -7.39 8.13
CA LYS A 246 -9.74 -6.36 7.10
C LYS A 246 -8.49 -5.52 7.31
N VAL A 247 -7.77 -5.22 6.23
CA VAL A 247 -6.60 -4.34 6.23
C VAL A 247 -6.78 -3.30 5.13
N LYS A 248 -6.54 -2.03 5.44
CA LYS A 248 -6.64 -0.90 4.53
C LYS A 248 -5.26 -0.29 4.33
N MET A 249 -4.85 -0.15 3.08
CA MET A 249 -3.64 0.59 2.73
C MET A 249 -3.99 2.05 2.45
N LYS A 250 -3.42 2.96 3.25
CA LYS A 250 -3.58 4.41 3.11
C LYS A 250 -2.26 5.09 2.76
N VAL A 251 -2.36 6.12 1.93
CA VAL A 251 -1.27 6.98 1.47
C VAL A 251 -1.76 8.42 1.43
N ASN A 252 -0.87 9.39 1.16
CA ASN A 252 -1.29 10.77 1.06
C ASN A 252 -2.23 10.99 -0.16
N PRO A 253 -3.24 11.88 -0.03
CA PRO A 253 -4.11 12.23 -1.15
C PRO A 253 -3.38 12.88 -2.31
N ILE A 254 -2.37 13.72 -2.01
CA ILE A 254 -1.53 14.41 -2.99
C ILE A 254 -0.19 13.69 -3.06
N ARG A 255 0.18 13.27 -4.27
CA ARG A 255 1.33 12.40 -4.53
C ARG A 255 2.17 13.01 -5.65
N PRO A 256 3.32 13.62 -5.32
CA PRO A 256 4.25 14.11 -6.33
C PRO A 256 4.71 12.98 -7.26
N TYR A 257 4.95 13.29 -8.52
CA TYR A 257 5.44 12.36 -9.51
C TYR A 257 6.58 12.99 -10.30
N ILE A 258 7.62 12.20 -10.51
CA ILE A 258 8.72 12.54 -11.42
C ILE A 258 8.93 11.34 -12.33
N GLY A 259 9.02 11.59 -13.62
CA GLY A 259 9.20 10.56 -14.62
C GLY A 259 10.02 11.06 -15.79
N PHE A 260 10.31 10.11 -16.66
CA PHE A 260 11.01 10.30 -17.89
C PHE A 260 10.28 9.48 -18.96
N GLY A 261 10.08 10.08 -20.11
CA GLY A 261 9.33 9.45 -21.17
C GLY A 261 9.95 9.64 -22.53
N TYR A 262 9.43 8.86 -23.46
CA TYR A 262 9.77 8.89 -24.86
C TYR A 262 8.50 8.92 -25.69
N GLY A 263 8.41 9.92 -26.57
CA GLY A 263 7.26 10.14 -27.45
C GLY A 263 6.46 11.36 -27.02
N SER A 264 6.03 12.16 -27.99
CA SER A 264 5.18 13.31 -27.75
C SER A 264 4.47 13.75 -29.02
N SER A 265 3.29 14.34 -28.84
CA SER A 265 2.55 15.09 -29.87
C SER A 265 3.29 16.35 -30.32
N MET A 266 4.26 16.83 -29.55
CA MET A 266 5.03 18.05 -29.81
C MET A 266 5.99 17.92 -31.01
N LEU A 267 6.49 16.71 -31.28
CA LEU A 267 7.64 16.51 -32.17
C LEU A 267 7.23 15.90 -33.52
N SER A 268 6.46 16.69 -34.27
CA SER A 268 5.98 16.47 -35.65
C SER A 268 5.26 15.14 -35.90
N PRO A 269 4.12 15.17 -36.62
CA PRO A 269 3.45 13.95 -37.02
C PRO A 269 4.47 13.11 -37.80
N LEU A 270 4.64 11.84 -37.44
CA LEU A 270 4.96 10.91 -38.52
C LEU A 270 3.86 11.14 -39.55
N LYS A 271 4.22 11.78 -40.66
CA LYS A 271 3.60 11.65 -41.98
C LYS A 271 2.15 11.11 -41.88
N ASN A 272 1.17 12.00 -41.72
CA ASN A 272 -0.27 11.68 -41.75
C ASN A 272 -0.87 10.74 -40.68
N SER A 273 -0.19 10.42 -39.57
CA SER A 273 -0.83 9.65 -38.48
C SER A 273 -1.60 10.58 -37.53
N LYS A 274 -2.91 10.37 -37.40
CA LYS A 274 -3.78 11.03 -36.38
C LYS A 274 -3.48 10.57 -34.95
N TYR A 275 -2.62 9.55 -34.79
CA TYR A 275 -2.32 8.88 -33.53
C TYR A 275 -0.83 8.97 -33.21
N THR A 276 -0.52 9.29 -31.95
CA THR A 276 0.84 9.34 -31.40
C THR A 276 0.95 8.36 -30.24
N PHE A 277 2.05 7.61 -30.20
CA PHE A 277 2.38 6.70 -29.09
C PHE A 277 3.44 7.35 -28.20
N SER A 278 3.30 7.17 -26.90
CA SER A 278 4.22 7.70 -25.90
C SER A 278 4.38 6.70 -24.77
N PHE A 279 5.57 6.68 -24.21
CA PHE A 279 5.94 5.85 -23.07
C PHE A 279 6.43 6.76 -21.95
N ASP A 280 5.97 6.55 -20.73
CA ASP A 280 6.41 7.25 -19.54
C ASP A 280 6.78 6.23 -18.46
N ALA A 281 8.02 6.33 -17.95
CA ALA A 281 8.48 5.58 -16.80
C ALA A 281 8.91 6.57 -15.70
N GLY A 282 8.45 6.36 -14.48
CA GLY A 282 8.75 7.27 -13.39
C GLY A 282 8.45 6.70 -12.02
N VAL A 283 8.48 7.57 -11.04
CA VAL A 283 8.22 7.26 -9.64
C VAL A 283 7.20 8.24 -9.08
N MET A 284 6.12 7.70 -8.49
CA MET A 284 5.18 8.46 -7.69
C MET A 284 5.59 8.38 -6.22
N PHE A 285 5.68 9.52 -5.56
CA PHE A 285 5.99 9.60 -4.14
C PHE A 285 4.68 9.52 -3.36
N TRP A 286 4.56 8.52 -2.49
CA TRP A 286 3.38 8.34 -1.63
C TRP A 286 3.20 9.45 -0.57
N GLY A 287 4.18 10.34 -0.44
CA GLY A 287 4.22 11.40 0.57
C GLY A 287 4.58 10.91 1.98
N GLY A 288 5.05 9.67 2.09
CA GLY A 288 5.41 9.03 3.36
C GLY A 288 5.46 7.51 3.21
N THR A 289 5.68 6.82 4.32
CA THR A 289 5.50 5.36 4.37
C THR A 289 4.00 5.06 4.33
N PRO A 290 3.53 4.22 3.39
CA PRO A 290 2.14 3.78 3.37
C PRO A 290 1.71 3.19 4.71
N GLU A 291 0.51 3.55 5.14
CA GLU A 291 -0.07 3.05 6.39
C GLU A 291 -0.90 1.81 6.09
N LEU A 292 -0.71 0.76 6.88
CA LEU A 292 -1.46 -0.49 6.77
C LEU A 292 -2.32 -0.62 8.02
N ILE A 293 -3.52 -0.08 7.93
CA ILE A 293 -4.45 0.02 9.07
C ILE A 293 -5.37 -1.20 9.06
N THR A 294 -5.31 -1.95 10.14
CA THR A 294 -6.15 -3.12 10.38
C THR A 294 -7.49 -2.69 10.97
N HIS A 295 -8.47 -3.58 11.02
CA HIS A 295 -9.83 -3.24 11.44
C HIS A 295 -9.93 -2.88 12.93
N ASP A 296 -9.04 -3.39 13.76
CA ASP A 296 -8.80 -3.01 15.17
C ASP A 296 -8.08 -1.65 15.32
N GLY A 297 -7.71 -1.00 14.21
CA GLY A 297 -7.07 0.32 14.20
C GLY A 297 -5.54 0.31 14.32
N THR A 298 -4.92 -0.86 14.48
CA THR A 298 -3.46 -1.01 14.54
C THR A 298 -2.81 -0.71 13.19
N ASN A 299 -1.65 -0.04 13.18
CA ASN A 299 -0.90 0.21 11.95
C ASN A 299 0.26 -0.78 11.83
N LEU A 300 0.11 -1.84 11.02
CA LEU A 300 1.16 -2.86 10.81
C LEU A 300 2.49 -2.25 10.31
N ALA A 301 2.44 -1.10 9.64
CA ALA A 301 3.62 -0.45 9.12
C ALA A 301 4.46 0.24 10.22
N LYS A 302 3.83 0.66 11.32
CA LYS A 302 4.47 1.43 12.39
C LYS A 302 4.56 0.66 13.70
N ASP A 303 3.51 -0.08 14.03
CA ASP A 303 3.26 -0.61 15.37
C ASP A 303 3.65 -2.08 15.50
N VAL A 304 3.98 -2.76 14.39
CA VAL A 304 4.36 -4.17 14.37
C VAL A 304 5.73 -4.39 13.70
N ARG A 305 6.56 -5.18 14.37
CA ARG A 305 7.91 -5.63 13.98
C ARG A 305 7.95 -7.14 13.77
N ASN A 306 9.01 -7.62 13.12
CA ASN A 306 9.25 -9.05 12.88
C ASN A 306 8.07 -9.79 12.25
N ILE A 307 7.40 -9.15 11.29
CA ILE A 307 6.25 -9.77 10.66
C ILE A 307 6.69 -10.99 9.86
N GLY A 308 6.13 -12.15 10.18
CA GLY A 308 6.48 -13.44 9.58
C GLY A 308 5.91 -13.65 8.18
N GLY A 309 6.45 -14.63 7.45
CA GLY A 309 5.86 -15.16 6.23
C GLY A 309 5.73 -14.19 5.05
N LYS A 310 4.74 -14.44 4.18
CA LYS A 310 4.47 -13.61 2.98
C LYS A 310 4.02 -12.20 3.37
N VAL A 311 3.23 -12.04 4.44
CA VAL A 311 2.81 -10.73 4.99
C VAL A 311 4.03 -9.87 5.27
N GLY A 312 5.04 -10.45 5.95
CA GLY A 312 6.26 -9.75 6.32
C GLY A 312 7.01 -9.18 5.13
N ARG A 313 7.07 -9.93 4.03
CA ARG A 313 7.68 -9.45 2.79
C ARG A 313 6.89 -8.30 2.17
N TYR A 314 5.55 -8.37 2.15
CA TYR A 314 4.70 -7.28 1.65
C TYR A 314 4.79 -6.02 2.50
N VAL A 315 4.74 -6.17 3.83
CA VAL A 315 4.87 -5.05 4.76
C VAL A 315 6.27 -4.45 4.69
N LYS A 316 7.33 -5.27 4.61
CA LYS A 316 8.70 -4.80 4.43
C LYS A 316 8.90 -4.10 3.09
N ALA A 317 8.31 -4.62 2.01
CA ALA A 317 8.30 -3.97 0.71
C ALA A 317 7.56 -2.61 0.79
N ALA A 318 6.37 -2.54 1.39
CA ALA A 318 5.64 -1.29 1.59
C ALA A 318 6.42 -0.27 2.43
N LYS A 319 7.13 -0.71 3.50
CA LYS A 319 8.01 0.16 4.31
C LYS A 319 9.22 0.66 3.51
N PHE A 320 9.80 -0.18 2.65
CA PHE A 320 10.98 0.14 1.85
C PHE A 320 10.65 1.06 0.67
N PHE A 321 9.54 0.78 -0.02
CA PHE A 321 9.08 1.54 -1.18
C PHE A 321 8.24 2.76 -0.75
N LYS A 322 8.93 3.81 -0.29
CA LYS A 322 8.36 5.17 -0.15
C LYS A 322 7.90 5.77 -1.49
N VAL A 323 8.27 5.11 -2.58
CA VAL A 323 7.92 5.46 -3.96
C VAL A 323 7.26 4.29 -4.66
N CYS A 324 6.31 4.58 -5.52
CA CYS A 324 5.68 3.62 -6.41
C CYS A 324 6.29 3.77 -7.81
N PRO A 325 7.01 2.75 -8.32
CA PRO A 325 7.46 2.77 -9.70
C PRO A 325 6.23 2.69 -10.62
N MET A 326 6.21 3.54 -11.65
CA MET A 326 5.12 3.60 -12.60
C MET A 326 5.65 3.53 -14.01
N VAL A 327 4.98 2.70 -14.80
CA VAL A 327 5.18 2.62 -16.24
C VAL A 327 3.83 2.76 -16.92
N ASN A 328 3.73 3.71 -17.84
CA ASN A 328 2.52 4.05 -18.56
C ASN A 328 2.81 4.12 -20.07
N PHE A 329 1.94 3.49 -20.84
CA PHE A 329 1.87 3.62 -22.29
C PHE A 329 0.68 4.51 -22.63
N THR A 330 0.89 5.52 -23.44
CA THR A 330 -0.11 6.51 -23.80
C THR A 330 -0.29 6.57 -25.31
N ILE A 331 -1.53 6.59 -25.75
CA ILE A 331 -1.94 6.84 -27.12
C ILE A 331 -2.67 8.19 -27.13
N ALA A 332 -2.15 9.15 -27.89
CA ALA A 332 -2.73 10.48 -28.05
C ALA A 332 -3.34 10.63 -29.44
N ARG A 333 -4.51 11.25 -29.51
CA ARG A 333 -5.16 11.66 -30.75
C ARG A 333 -5.36 13.17 -30.73
N ARG A 334 -4.87 13.85 -31.77
CA ARG A 334 -5.06 15.29 -31.94
C ARG A 334 -6.51 15.61 -32.32
N ILE A 335 -7.09 16.59 -31.63
CA ILE A 335 -8.44 17.09 -31.94
C ILE A 335 -8.35 18.44 -32.65
N PHE A 336 -7.50 19.36 -32.18
CA PHE A 336 -7.29 20.68 -32.78
C PHE A 336 -5.87 21.17 -32.56
#